data_AF-A0A1G5VLK3-F1
#
_entry.id   AF-A0A1G5VLK3-F1
#
_cell.length_a   1.000
_cell.length_b   1.000
_cell.length_c   1.000
_cell.angle_alpha   90.00
_cell.angle_beta   90.00
_cell.angle_gamma   90.00
#
_symmetry.space_group_name_H-M   'P 1'
#
loop_
_entity.id
_entity.type
_entity.pdbx_description
1 polymer ?
#
loop_
_entity_poly.entity_id
_entity_poly.type
_entity_poly.pdbx_seq_one_letter_code
_entity_poly.pdbx_strand_id
1 'polypeptide(L)'
;MKLRLLTAALFFTCTLTHAAESKAVPKALEVQIGHLVALIKDSYATGYPEATLVQTLDTGEDSQVTLAVFTIEGFGMGNNYSQYLAAFTPEENEEGVPHYSLLDVMRIGGDSWRAIDKLDARLVSDPTGEQTLIDIPVMENTDDDAPNFPSRAAVIHLSLEGAQSLRLVEKR
;
A
#
# COMPACT_ATOMS: atom_id res chain seq x y z
N MET A 1 -4.57 7.36 -66.30
CA MET A 1 -4.21 6.42 -65.21
C MET A 1 -3.77 7.25 -64.01
N LYS A 2 -4.43 7.04 -62.86
CA LYS A 2 -4.32 7.86 -61.64
C LYS A 2 -3.07 7.46 -60.86
N LEU A 3 -2.07 8.34 -60.76
CA LEU A 3 -0.97 8.20 -59.80
C LEU A 3 -1.45 8.77 -58.46
N ARG A 4 -1.79 7.88 -57.54
CA ARG A 4 -2.25 8.21 -56.20
C ARG A 4 -1.13 8.00 -55.18
N LEU A 5 -0.88 9.08 -54.45
CA LEU A 5 -0.76 9.14 -52.98
C LEU A 5 0.56 8.71 -52.31
N LEU A 6 1.04 9.69 -51.54
CA LEU A 6 1.69 9.63 -50.23
C LEU A 6 3.12 9.10 -50.15
N THR A 7 4.05 10.03 -50.37
CA THR A 7 5.36 10.05 -49.75
C THR A 7 5.24 10.41 -48.26
N ALA A 8 5.82 9.55 -47.42
CA ALA A 8 6.48 9.84 -46.15
C ALA A 8 5.71 10.64 -45.08
N ALA A 9 5.04 9.93 -44.17
CA ALA A 9 4.78 10.43 -42.81
C ALA A 9 4.70 9.26 -41.83
N LEU A 10 5.80 8.51 -41.66
CA LEU A 10 5.94 7.58 -40.55
C LEU A 10 6.62 8.33 -39.40
N PHE A 11 5.88 9.24 -38.75
CA PHE A 11 6.27 9.76 -37.46
C PHE A 11 6.13 8.64 -36.45
N PHE A 12 7.28 8.04 -36.12
CA PHE A 12 7.49 7.16 -34.99
C PHE A 12 7.22 7.98 -33.71
N THR A 13 5.96 8.11 -33.29
CA THR A 13 5.65 8.59 -31.95
C THR A 13 5.95 7.45 -30.98
N CYS A 14 7.22 7.31 -30.62
CA CYS A 14 7.61 6.63 -29.39
C CYS A 14 6.95 7.40 -28.25
N THR A 15 5.74 6.99 -27.87
CA THR A 15 5.17 7.37 -26.59
C THR A 15 6.10 6.80 -25.54
N LEU A 16 6.93 7.66 -24.96
CA LEU A 16 7.61 7.42 -23.71
C LEU A 16 6.51 7.14 -22.67
N THR A 17 6.11 5.89 -22.53
CA THR A 17 5.47 5.40 -21.31
C THR A 17 6.48 5.61 -20.21
N HIS A 18 6.42 6.78 -19.56
CA HIS A 18 7.01 6.98 -18.26
C HIS A 18 6.34 5.93 -17.37
N ALA A 19 7.05 4.85 -17.07
CA ALA A 19 6.73 4.06 -15.90
C ALA A 19 6.73 5.06 -14.74
N ALA A 20 5.56 5.29 -14.15
CA ALA A 20 5.46 6.19 -13.01
C ALA A 20 6.41 5.65 -11.94
N GLU A 21 7.51 6.37 -11.71
CA GLU A 21 8.45 6.09 -10.64
C GLU A 21 7.64 5.99 -9.34
N SER A 22 7.84 4.90 -8.60
CA SER A 22 7.26 4.76 -7.26
C SER A 22 7.63 6.01 -6.47
N LYS A 23 6.64 6.75 -5.96
CA LYS A 23 6.90 7.94 -5.16
C LYS A 23 7.76 7.52 -3.96
N ALA A 24 8.90 8.17 -3.80
CA ALA A 24 9.79 7.90 -2.68
C ALA A 24 9.03 8.08 -1.35
N VAL A 25 9.24 7.14 -0.41
CA VAL A 25 8.65 7.20 0.92
C VAL A 25 9.15 8.45 1.64
N PRO A 26 8.26 9.32 2.17
CA PRO A 26 8.68 10.48 2.95
C PRO A 26 9.56 10.09 4.14
N LYS A 27 10.67 10.80 4.38
CA LYS A 27 11.65 10.39 5.40
C LYS A 27 11.06 10.28 6.80
N ALA A 28 10.16 11.19 7.17
CA ALA A 28 9.47 11.15 8.46
C ALA A 28 8.60 9.89 8.61
N LEU A 29 7.94 9.44 7.53
CA LEU A 29 7.15 8.21 7.51
C LEU A 29 8.06 6.97 7.56
N GLU A 30 9.18 6.97 6.82
CA GLU A 30 10.17 5.89 6.83
C GLU A 30 10.67 5.62 8.26
N VAL A 31 10.90 6.67 9.06
CA VAL A 31 11.27 6.55 10.47
C VAL A 31 10.18 5.85 11.29
N GLN A 32 8.91 6.23 11.10
CA GLN A 32 7.80 5.59 11.82
C GLN A 32 7.62 4.11 11.44
N ILE A 33 7.76 3.79 10.15
CA ILE A 33 7.75 2.40 9.67
C ILE A 33 8.92 1.63 10.28
N GLY A 34 10.11 2.22 10.36
CA GLY A 34 11.28 1.63 11.01
C GLY A 34 11.02 1.29 12.48
N HIS A 35 10.33 2.16 13.23
CA HIS A 35 9.92 1.88 14.60
C HIS A 35 8.93 0.70 14.68
N LEU A 36 7.95 0.63 13.78
CA LEU A 36 7.00 -0.50 13.71
C LEU A 36 7.71 -1.81 13.41
N VAL A 37 8.62 -1.81 12.44
CA VAL A 37 9.45 -2.98 12.11
C VAL A 37 10.24 -3.44 13.34
N ALA A 38 10.88 -2.52 14.06
CA ALA A 38 11.65 -2.84 15.26
C ALA A 38 10.80 -3.41 16.40
N LEU A 39 9.54 -2.97 16.54
CA LEU A 39 8.60 -3.47 17.55
C LEU A 39 8.02 -4.84 17.20
N ILE A 40 7.76 -5.10 15.92
CA ILE A 40 7.06 -6.31 15.45
C ILE A 40 8.01 -7.49 15.22
N LYS A 41 9.20 -7.22 14.67
CA LYS A 41 10.16 -8.27 14.31
C LYS A 41 10.65 -9.03 15.54
N ASP A 42 11.04 -10.29 15.35
CA ASP A 42 11.80 -11.01 16.37
C ASP A 42 13.33 -10.70 16.24
N SER A 43 14.15 -11.43 17.01
CA SER A 43 15.60 -11.25 17.00
C SER A 43 16.27 -11.67 15.68
N TYR A 44 15.58 -12.42 14.83
CA TYR A 44 16.10 -12.95 13.57
C TYR A 44 15.61 -12.17 12.37
N ALA A 45 14.36 -11.71 12.43
CA ALA A 45 13.68 -11.07 11.33
C ALA A 45 14.21 -9.66 11.02
N THR A 46 14.09 -9.29 9.75
CA THR A 46 14.54 -8.02 9.19
C THR A 46 13.43 -7.36 8.38
N GLY A 47 13.36 -6.02 8.41
CA GLY A 47 12.50 -5.28 7.50
C GLY A 47 13.07 -5.23 6.09
N TYR A 48 12.21 -5.07 5.10
CA TYR A 48 12.56 -4.94 3.69
C TYR A 48 12.09 -3.57 3.14
N PRO A 49 12.78 -2.47 3.50
CA PRO A 49 12.31 -1.11 3.26
C PRO A 49 12.13 -0.75 1.78
N GLU A 50 12.90 -1.35 0.88
CA GLU A 50 12.80 -1.14 -0.57
C GLU A 50 11.47 -1.60 -1.18
N ALA A 51 10.77 -2.51 -0.51
CA ALA A 51 9.44 -2.98 -0.91
C ALA A 51 8.30 -2.20 -0.23
N THR A 52 8.61 -1.11 0.48
CA THR A 52 7.58 -0.30 1.15
C THR A 52 6.73 0.42 0.11
N LEU A 53 5.41 0.26 0.22
CA LEU A 53 4.43 0.93 -0.62
C LEU A 53 3.67 1.95 0.21
N VAL A 54 3.51 3.16 -0.30
CA VAL A 54 2.81 4.24 0.41
C VAL A 54 1.77 4.91 -0.46
N GLN A 55 0.64 5.26 0.15
CA GLN A 55 -0.43 5.98 -0.52
C GLN A 55 -1.18 6.85 0.49
N THR A 56 -1.33 8.13 0.18
CA THR A 56 -2.20 9.04 0.95
C THR A 56 -3.57 9.11 0.28
N LEU A 57 -4.63 9.00 1.09
CA LEU A 57 -6.02 9.11 0.71
C LEU A 57 -6.62 10.36 1.34
N ASP A 58 -7.30 11.19 0.55
CA ASP A 58 -8.04 12.35 1.04
C ASP A 58 -9.44 11.91 1.53
N THR A 59 -9.64 11.84 2.84
CA THR A 59 -10.85 11.29 3.48
C THR A 59 -11.97 12.30 3.68
N GLY A 60 -11.77 13.57 3.34
CA GLY A 60 -12.78 14.62 3.49
C GLY A 60 -12.15 16.01 3.61
N GLU A 61 -12.96 17.01 3.97
CA GLU A 61 -12.72 18.46 3.77
C GLU A 61 -11.35 19.01 4.17
N ASP A 62 -10.58 18.37 5.04
CA ASP A 62 -9.13 18.60 5.25
C ASP A 62 -8.48 17.40 5.96
N SER A 63 -9.03 16.19 5.77
CA SER A 63 -8.57 14.99 6.45
C SER A 63 -7.86 14.07 5.46
N GLN A 64 -6.72 13.52 5.91
CA GLN A 64 -5.93 12.58 5.13
C GLN A 64 -5.58 11.37 5.97
N VAL A 65 -5.49 10.22 5.30
CA VAL A 65 -4.92 9.00 5.86
C VAL A 65 -3.80 8.55 4.94
N THR A 66 -2.60 8.39 5.49
CA THR A 66 -1.47 7.78 4.79
C THR A 66 -1.39 6.30 5.15
N LEU A 67 -1.54 5.45 4.14
CA LEU A 67 -1.35 4.02 4.23
C LEU A 67 0.08 3.66 3.86
N ALA A 68 0.68 2.74 4.62
CA ALA A 68 1.97 2.16 4.32
C ALA A 68 1.91 0.64 4.43
N VAL A 69 2.25 -0.07 3.36
CA VAL A 69 2.49 -1.50 3.38
C VAL A 69 3.99 -1.74 3.48
N PHE A 70 4.41 -2.49 4.50
CA PHE A 70 5.81 -2.84 4.72
C PHE A 70 5.97 -4.33 4.99
N THR A 71 7.15 -4.85 4.67
CA THR A 71 7.44 -6.29 4.74
C THR A 71 8.49 -6.56 5.83
N ILE A 72 8.25 -7.61 6.61
CA ILE A 72 9.23 -8.20 7.53
C ILE A 72 9.46 -9.66 7.12
N GLU A 73 10.72 -10.04 6.98
CA GLU A 73 11.16 -11.36 6.52
C GLU A 73 11.97 -12.09 7.60
N GLY A 74 11.94 -13.42 7.58
CA GLY A 74 12.88 -14.23 8.35
C GLY A 74 12.49 -14.51 9.81
N PHE A 75 11.20 -14.45 10.14
CA PHE A 75 10.71 -14.81 11.47
C PHE A 75 11.13 -16.24 11.84
N GLY A 76 11.65 -16.41 13.05
CA GLY A 76 12.10 -17.69 13.59
C GLY A 76 13.25 -18.33 12.81
N MET A 77 14.07 -17.54 12.09
CA MET A 77 15.09 -18.02 11.14
C MET A 77 14.52 -18.78 9.93
N GLY A 78 13.24 -18.57 9.62
CA GLY A 78 12.59 -19.13 8.43
C GLY A 78 12.90 -18.34 7.15
N ASN A 79 12.33 -18.80 6.04
CA ASN A 79 12.30 -18.07 4.76
C ASN A 79 10.91 -17.45 4.49
N ASN A 80 10.18 -17.17 5.57
CA ASN A 80 8.84 -16.60 5.54
C ASN A 80 8.91 -15.07 5.41
N TYR A 81 7.78 -14.48 5.06
CA TYR A 81 7.60 -13.03 5.17
C TYR A 81 6.16 -12.69 5.53
N SER A 82 6.00 -11.56 6.19
CA SER A 82 4.69 -10.99 6.50
C SER A 82 4.64 -9.56 5.99
N GLN A 83 3.54 -9.22 5.32
CA GLN A 83 3.22 -7.85 4.96
C GLN A 83 2.28 -7.27 6.02
N TYR A 84 2.56 -6.05 6.44
CA TYR A 84 1.76 -5.28 7.39
C TYR A 84 1.26 -4.01 6.72
N LEU A 85 0.01 -3.64 7.00
CA LEU A 85 -0.57 -2.36 6.65
C LEU A 85 -0.61 -1.50 7.90
N ALA A 86 -0.01 -0.31 7.84
CA ALA A 86 -0.15 0.72 8.84
C ALA A 86 -0.90 1.93 8.25
N ALA A 87 -1.78 2.52 9.04
CA ALA A 87 -2.46 3.77 8.73
C ALA A 87 -1.93 4.89 9.64
N PHE A 88 -1.71 6.05 9.06
CA PHE A 88 -1.18 7.23 9.75
C PHE A 88 -2.03 8.46 9.43
N THR A 89 -2.11 9.38 10.39
CA THR A 89 -2.49 10.77 10.12
C THR A 89 -1.23 11.56 9.79
N PRO A 90 -1.12 12.16 8.59
CA PRO A 90 -0.07 13.11 8.30
C PRO A 90 -0.36 14.44 9.00
N GLU A 91 0.59 14.95 9.75
CA GLU A 91 0.50 16.20 10.52
C GLU A 91 1.77 17.01 10.33
N GLU A 92 1.73 18.30 10.66
CA GLU A 92 2.91 19.14 10.79
C GLU A 92 3.01 19.62 12.24
N ASN A 93 4.22 19.66 12.78
CA ASN A 93 4.44 20.28 14.09
C ASN A 93 4.38 21.83 13.98
N GLU A 94 4.55 22.53 15.10
CA GLU A 94 4.55 24.01 15.15
C GLU A 94 5.61 24.67 14.24
N GLU A 95 6.66 23.94 13.87
CA GLU A 95 7.75 24.39 13.01
C GLU A 95 7.54 24.03 11.52
N GLY A 96 6.40 23.40 11.18
CA GLY A 96 6.10 22.93 9.82
C GLY A 96 6.84 21.64 9.44
N VAL A 97 7.40 20.91 10.40
CA VAL A 97 8.09 19.64 10.16
C VAL A 97 7.05 18.51 10.07
N PRO A 98 7.04 17.72 8.98
CA PRO A 98 6.10 16.61 8.84
C PRO A 98 6.26 15.55 9.93
N HIS A 99 5.13 15.11 10.47
CA HIS A 99 4.96 14.03 11.42
C HIS A 99 3.88 13.06 10.94
N TYR A 100 4.00 11.78 11.31
CA TYR A 100 3.04 10.75 10.95
C TYR A 100 2.61 10.03 12.23
N SER A 101 1.41 10.38 12.71
CA SER A 101 0.81 9.81 13.90
C SER A 101 0.19 8.46 13.56
N LEU A 102 0.61 7.37 14.22
CA LEU A 102 0.07 6.04 13.96
C LEU A 102 -1.41 5.98 14.39
N LEU A 103 -2.27 5.54 13.46
CA LEU A 103 -3.66 5.23 13.74
C LEU A 103 -3.81 3.76 14.16
N ASP A 104 -3.36 2.85 13.31
CA ASP A 104 -3.34 1.42 13.62
C ASP A 104 -2.38 0.66 12.68
N VAL A 105 -2.06 -0.59 13.02
CA VAL A 105 -1.28 -1.50 12.19
C VAL A 105 -1.85 -2.92 12.28
N MET A 106 -1.99 -3.57 11.12
CA MET A 106 -2.43 -4.97 11.05
C MET A 106 -1.60 -5.78 10.05
N ARG A 107 -1.47 -7.09 10.29
CA ARG A 107 -0.93 -7.99 9.26
C ARG A 107 -1.94 -8.07 8.13
N ILE A 108 -1.46 -7.89 6.90
CA ILE A 108 -2.31 -7.82 5.71
C ILE A 108 -1.93 -8.82 4.63
N GLY A 109 -0.78 -9.48 4.72
CA GLY A 109 -0.36 -10.47 3.74
C GLY A 109 0.88 -11.28 4.12
N GLY A 110 1.40 -12.00 3.14
CA GLY A 110 2.55 -12.90 3.23
C GLY A 110 2.19 -14.37 3.50
N ASP A 111 3.22 -15.22 3.49
CA ASP A 111 3.14 -16.67 3.75
C ASP A 111 2.04 -17.44 2.98
N SER A 112 2.10 -17.42 1.64
CA SER A 112 1.15 -18.15 0.77
C SER A 112 -0.33 -17.80 0.99
N TRP A 113 -0.62 -16.65 1.59
CA TRP A 113 -1.99 -16.14 1.72
C TRP A 113 -2.32 -15.16 0.60
N ARG A 114 -1.80 -13.94 0.69
CA ARG A 114 -1.99 -12.89 -0.30
C ARG A 114 -0.81 -11.94 -0.32
N ALA A 115 -0.57 -11.33 -1.48
CA ALA A 115 0.49 -10.36 -1.69
C ALA A 115 -0.07 -9.02 -2.14
N ILE A 116 0.51 -7.95 -1.61
CA ILE A 116 0.27 -6.58 -2.01
C ILE A 116 1.53 -6.11 -2.71
N ASP A 117 1.57 -6.26 -4.03
CA ASP A 117 2.67 -5.83 -4.91
C ASP A 117 2.53 -4.36 -5.33
N LYS A 118 1.29 -3.86 -5.32
CA LYS A 118 0.93 -2.46 -5.54
C LYS A 118 -0.13 -2.03 -4.53
N LEU A 119 0.06 -0.86 -3.94
CA LEU A 119 -0.95 -0.20 -3.13
C LEU A 119 -1.80 0.70 -4.05
N ASP A 120 -3.00 0.22 -4.41
CA ASP A 120 -4.03 0.95 -5.17
C ASP A 120 -5.31 1.07 -4.33
N ALA A 121 -5.15 1.57 -3.11
CA ALA A 121 -6.24 1.73 -2.15
C ALA A 121 -7.25 2.79 -2.64
N ARG A 122 -8.53 2.56 -2.36
CA ARG A 122 -9.61 3.45 -2.77
C ARG A 122 -10.56 3.68 -1.61
N LEU A 123 -10.98 4.93 -1.44
CA LEU A 123 -12.06 5.24 -0.53
C LEU A 123 -13.39 4.78 -1.12
N VAL A 124 -14.20 4.15 -0.28
CA VAL A 124 -15.55 3.70 -0.62
C VAL A 124 -16.55 4.54 0.15
N SER A 125 -17.66 4.90 -0.49
CA SER A 125 -18.72 5.65 0.17
C SER A 125 -19.36 4.80 1.26
N ASP A 126 -19.34 5.32 2.49
CA ASP A 126 -20.11 4.78 3.60
C ASP A 126 -21.50 5.46 3.66
N PRO A 127 -22.61 4.73 3.44
CA PRO A 127 -23.94 5.34 3.42
C PRO A 127 -24.35 5.99 4.74
N THR A 128 -23.76 5.59 5.88
CA THR A 128 -24.01 6.20 7.19
C THR A 128 -23.06 7.37 7.47
N GLY A 129 -21.90 7.43 6.81
CA GLY A 129 -20.88 8.45 7.00
C GLY A 129 -20.16 8.36 8.34
N GLU A 130 -20.23 7.21 9.01
CA GLU A 130 -19.70 6.98 10.36
C GLU A 130 -18.29 6.39 10.34
N GLN A 131 -17.87 5.85 9.20
CA GLN A 131 -16.61 5.13 9.05
C GLN A 131 -15.90 5.47 7.73
N THR A 132 -14.57 5.45 7.77
CA THR A 132 -13.76 5.50 6.55
C THR A 132 -13.62 4.09 6.01
N LEU A 133 -14.21 3.82 4.84
CA LEU A 133 -14.10 2.54 4.15
C LEU A 133 -13.00 2.60 3.08
N ILE A 134 -12.15 1.58 3.06
CA ILE A 134 -10.98 1.49 2.18
C ILE A 134 -10.97 0.13 1.50
N ASP A 135 -11.01 0.12 0.18
CA ASP A 135 -10.81 -1.08 -0.63
C ASP A 135 -9.36 -1.14 -1.13
N ILE A 136 -8.72 -2.30 -0.99
CA ILE A 136 -7.38 -2.55 -1.51
C ILE A 136 -7.43 -3.75 -2.47
N PRO A 137 -7.26 -3.55 -3.79
CA PRO A 137 -7.10 -4.63 -4.74
C PRO A 137 -5.83 -5.44 -4.44
N VAL A 138 -5.93 -6.77 -4.45
CA VAL A 138 -4.82 -7.68 -4.11
C VAL A 138 -4.85 -8.95 -4.94
N MET A 139 -3.75 -9.70 -4.88
CA MET A 139 -3.65 -11.06 -5.41
C MET A 139 -3.56 -12.06 -4.26
N GLU A 140 -4.44 -13.06 -4.26
CA GLU A 140 -4.47 -14.15 -3.29
C GLU A 140 -3.97 -15.46 -3.90
N ASN A 141 -3.29 -16.25 -3.09
CA ASN A 141 -2.92 -17.61 -3.44
C ASN A 141 -4.16 -18.50 -3.48
N THR A 142 -4.17 -19.42 -4.41
CA THR A 142 -5.07 -20.57 -4.49
C THR A 142 -4.32 -21.85 -4.09
N ASP A 143 -5.04 -22.95 -3.89
CA ASP A 143 -4.44 -24.24 -3.54
C ASP A 143 -3.47 -24.77 -4.62
N ASP A 144 -3.59 -24.29 -5.86
CA ASP A 144 -2.75 -24.68 -6.99
C ASP A 144 -1.53 -23.76 -7.19
N ASP A 145 -1.46 -22.63 -6.47
CA ASP A 145 -0.38 -21.66 -6.63
C ASP A 145 0.89 -22.10 -5.90
N ALA A 146 2.04 -21.82 -6.50
CA ALA A 146 3.31 -21.89 -5.77
C ALA A 146 3.34 -20.82 -4.66
N PRO A 147 4.02 -21.09 -3.52
CA PRO A 147 4.21 -20.10 -2.48
C PRO A 147 4.72 -18.77 -3.05
N ASN A 148 4.04 -17.68 -2.70
CA ASN A 148 4.38 -16.30 -3.10
C ASN A 148 4.10 -15.94 -4.57
N PHE A 149 3.41 -16.80 -5.33
CA PHE A 149 2.96 -16.51 -6.69
C PHE A 149 1.43 -16.53 -6.78
N PRO A 150 0.73 -15.57 -6.13
CA PRO A 150 -0.72 -15.56 -6.12
C PRO A 150 -1.29 -15.29 -7.52
N SER A 151 -2.36 -16.00 -7.90
CA SER A 151 -2.99 -15.87 -9.23
C SER A 151 -4.44 -15.37 -9.20
N ARG A 152 -5.10 -15.34 -8.04
CA ARG A 152 -6.50 -14.94 -7.93
C ARG A 152 -6.64 -13.47 -7.51
N ALA A 153 -7.28 -12.66 -8.34
CA ALA A 153 -7.62 -11.29 -7.96
C ALA A 153 -8.69 -11.28 -6.84
N ALA A 154 -8.51 -10.42 -5.85
CA ALA A 154 -9.46 -10.16 -4.78
C ALA A 154 -9.42 -8.68 -4.35
N VAL A 155 -10.27 -8.32 -3.40
CA VAL A 155 -10.30 -6.99 -2.77
C VAL A 155 -10.35 -7.19 -1.26
N ILE A 156 -9.48 -6.49 -0.54
CA ILE A 156 -9.56 -6.36 0.91
C ILE A 156 -10.48 -5.19 1.21
N HIS A 157 -11.57 -5.46 1.93
CA HIS A 157 -12.47 -4.42 2.42
C HIS A 157 -12.07 -4.05 3.84
N LEU A 158 -11.65 -2.81 4.07
CA LEU A 158 -11.22 -2.31 5.36
C LEU A 158 -12.15 -1.20 5.84
N SER A 159 -12.35 -1.14 7.14
CA SER A 159 -12.91 0.03 7.82
C SER A 159 -11.89 0.56 8.82
N LEU A 160 -11.79 1.89 8.91
CA LEU A 160 -11.10 2.57 10.00
C LEU A 160 -12.16 3.05 11.01
N GLU A 161 -12.24 2.39 12.15
CA GLU A 161 -13.34 2.56 13.12
C GLU A 161 -12.87 3.05 14.48
N GLY A 162 -13.68 3.87 15.14
CA GLY A 162 -13.46 4.30 16.53
C GLY A 162 -13.35 5.82 16.68
N ALA A 163 -13.83 6.37 17.80
CA ALA A 163 -13.85 7.83 18.01
C ALA A 163 -12.57 8.38 18.67
N GLN A 164 -11.82 7.53 19.39
CA GLN A 164 -10.64 7.95 20.18
C GLN A 164 -9.40 7.09 19.88
N SER A 165 -9.60 5.83 19.49
CA SER A 165 -8.55 4.91 19.04
C SER A 165 -9.09 4.25 17.79
N LEU A 166 -8.67 4.79 16.65
CA LEU A 166 -9.02 4.24 15.35
C LEU A 166 -8.40 2.86 15.20
N ARG A 167 -9.12 1.94 14.55
CA ARG A 167 -8.67 0.58 14.27
C ARG A 167 -8.94 0.19 12.84
N LEU A 168 -7.96 -0.47 12.22
CA LEU A 168 -8.14 -1.15 10.95
C LEU A 168 -8.85 -2.48 11.19
N VAL A 169 -10.01 -2.65 10.56
CA VAL A 169 -10.80 -3.87 10.64
C VAL A 169 -11.08 -4.37 9.23
N GLU A 170 -10.68 -5.60 8.95
CA GLU A 170 -11.05 -6.28 7.71
C GLU A 170 -12.51 -6.78 7.77
N LYS A 171 -13.30 -6.35 6.80
CA LYS A 171 -14.70 -6.72 6.59
C LYS A 171 -14.77 -7.91 5.65
N ARG A 172 -15.67 -8.84 5.97
CA ARG A 172 -15.94 -10.05 5.18
C ARG A 172 -17.25 -9.92 4.41
#